data_AF-A0A1Q7RKP1-F1
#
_entry.id   AF-A0A1Q7RKP1-F1
#
_cell.length_a   1.000
_cell.length_b   1.000
_cell.length_c   1.000
_cell.angle_alpha   90.00
_cell.angle_beta   90.00
_cell.angle_gamma   90.00
#
_symmetry.space_group_name_H-M   'P 1'
#
loop_
_entity.id
_entity.type
_entity.pdbx_description
1 polymer ?
#
loop_
_entity_poly.entity_id
_entity_poly.type
_entity_poly.pdbx_seq_one_letter_code
_entity_poly.pdbx_strand_id
1 'polypeptide(L)'
;MVSRSLVWCLAVAAVLPLAAPALAGEVYGKVTLGGASVGGAATIAAQCGETSYAAQPTDKSGRYHLIVGKSGKCSLIVTYKGASASLDMVSNEDAVQYDIDLEMKDGKLAARRK
;
A
#
# COMPACT_ATOMS: atom_id res chain seq x y z
N MET A 1 14.75 70.85 3.59
CA MET A 1 14.95 69.94 4.75
C MET A 1 13.58 69.67 5.37
N VAL A 2 13.37 68.49 5.95
CA VAL A 2 12.10 67.88 6.43
C VAL A 2 11.38 67.03 5.37
N SER A 3 11.82 65.77 5.29
CA SER A 3 11.19 64.68 4.54
C SER A 3 9.94 64.21 5.30
N ARG A 4 8.81 64.13 4.61
CA ARG A 4 7.52 63.65 5.15
C ARG A 4 7.38 62.16 4.85
N SER A 5 7.17 61.42 5.94
CA SER A 5 6.51 60.12 6.10
C SER A 5 5.76 59.57 4.89
N LEU A 6 5.92 58.27 4.60
CA LEU A 6 4.79 57.33 4.52
C LEU A 6 5.32 55.89 4.38
N VAL A 7 5.07 55.10 5.42
CA VAL A 7 4.59 53.70 5.38
C VAL A 7 4.85 52.96 4.07
N TRP A 8 5.82 52.05 4.05
CA TRP A 8 5.84 50.95 3.09
C TRP A 8 5.45 49.66 3.80
N CYS A 9 4.19 49.29 3.56
CA CYS A 9 3.52 48.09 4.02
C CYS A 9 4.31 46.82 3.69
N LEU A 10 4.36 45.95 4.70
CA LEU A 10 4.36 44.50 4.57
C LEU A 10 3.70 44.00 3.28
N ALA A 11 4.41 43.13 2.54
CA ALA A 11 3.83 41.94 1.93
C ALA A 11 4.96 41.00 1.47
N VAL A 12 5.64 40.35 2.42
CA VAL A 12 6.34 39.10 2.11
C VAL A 12 5.23 38.07 1.86
N ALA A 13 4.84 37.91 0.60
CA ALA A 13 3.92 36.86 0.17
C ALA A 13 4.63 35.52 0.39
N ALA A 14 4.43 34.94 1.58
CA ALA A 14 4.85 33.58 1.89
C ALA A 14 4.06 32.62 0.98
N VAL A 15 4.70 32.21 -0.11
CA VAL A 15 4.25 31.09 -0.92
C VAL A 15 4.43 29.83 -0.08
N LEU A 16 3.43 29.52 0.73
CA LEU A 16 3.32 28.22 1.39
C LEU A 16 3.13 27.17 0.29
N PRO A 17 4.04 26.22 0.10
CA PRO A 17 3.77 25.09 -0.77
C PRO A 17 2.59 24.33 -0.15
N LEU A 18 1.43 24.37 -0.82
CA LEU A 18 0.35 23.44 -0.53
C LEU A 18 0.87 22.05 -0.89
N ALA A 19 1.34 21.31 0.11
CA ALA A 19 1.55 19.89 -0.03
C ALA A 19 0.19 19.27 -0.34
N ALA A 20 -0.02 18.86 -1.59
CA ALA A 20 -1.19 18.09 -1.96
C ALA A 20 -1.23 16.82 -1.10
N PRO A 21 -2.39 16.44 -0.53
CA PRO A 21 -2.48 15.16 0.16
C PRO A 21 -2.14 14.06 -0.85
N ALA A 22 -1.08 13.31 -0.59
CA ALA A 22 -0.84 12.07 -1.29
C ALA A 22 -1.96 11.11 -0.90
N LEU A 23 -2.95 10.95 -1.78
CA LEU A 23 -4.01 9.97 -1.60
C LEU A 23 -3.37 8.59 -1.56
N ALA A 24 -3.41 7.96 -0.39
CA ALA A 24 -2.85 6.63 -0.21
C ALA A 24 -3.89 5.61 -0.65
N GLY A 25 -3.53 4.76 -1.61
CA GLY A 25 -4.39 3.66 -2.04
C GLY A 25 -4.52 2.60 -0.95
N GLU A 26 -5.73 2.12 -0.71
CA GLU A 26 -5.95 1.00 0.21
C GLU A 26 -6.02 -0.31 -0.57
N VAL A 27 -5.34 -1.33 -0.08
CA VAL A 27 -5.42 -2.67 -0.64
C VAL A 27 -5.81 -3.64 0.46
N TYR A 28 -6.91 -4.35 0.28
CA TYR A 28 -7.42 -5.28 1.27
C TYR A 28 -7.89 -6.56 0.61
N GLY A 29 -8.07 -7.61 1.40
CA GLY A 29 -8.58 -8.87 0.89
C GLY A 29 -8.48 -10.00 1.88
N LYS A 30 -8.77 -11.20 1.41
CA LYS A 30 -8.64 -12.45 2.16
C LYS A 30 -7.64 -13.38 1.50
N VAL A 31 -6.79 -13.99 2.31
CA VAL A 31 -5.87 -15.03 1.88
C VAL A 31 -6.41 -16.41 2.26
N THR A 32 -6.47 -17.29 1.27
CA THR A 32 -6.81 -18.70 1.44
C THR A 32 -5.67 -19.59 0.94
N LEU A 33 -5.65 -20.85 1.36
CA LEU A 33 -4.79 -21.91 0.85
C LEU A 33 -5.68 -23.06 0.40
N GLY A 34 -5.78 -23.29 -0.91
CA GLY A 34 -6.72 -24.26 -1.48
C GLY A 34 -8.17 -24.02 -1.01
N GLY A 35 -8.56 -22.75 -0.89
CA GLY A 35 -9.90 -22.33 -0.43
C GLY A 35 -10.10 -22.26 1.09
N ALA A 36 -9.19 -22.79 1.93
CA ALA A 36 -9.26 -22.65 3.38
C ALA A 36 -8.58 -21.38 3.87
N SER A 37 -9.08 -20.72 4.92
CA SER A 37 -8.42 -19.51 5.47
C SER A 37 -7.03 -19.84 6.02
N VAL A 38 -6.06 -18.96 5.78
CA VAL A 38 -4.71 -19.07 6.36
C VAL A 38 -4.64 -18.56 7.82
N GLY A 39 -5.73 -18.00 8.35
CA GLY A 39 -5.75 -17.36 9.66
C GLY A 39 -4.66 -16.29 9.80
N GLY A 40 -4.10 -16.10 10.99
CA GLY A 40 -3.06 -15.09 11.24
C GLY A 40 -1.63 -15.54 10.88
N ALA A 41 -1.48 -16.58 10.05
CA ALA A 41 -0.19 -17.20 9.77
C ALA A 41 0.47 -16.71 8.48
N ALA A 42 -0.16 -15.82 7.72
CA ALA A 42 0.41 -15.20 6.53
C ALA A 42 0.81 -13.74 6.81
N THR A 43 1.78 -13.23 6.05
CA THR A 43 2.11 -11.81 6.01
C THR A 43 2.04 -11.31 4.57
N ILE A 44 1.56 -10.07 4.42
CA ILE A 44 1.38 -9.41 3.12
C ILE A 44 2.23 -8.16 3.09
N ALA A 45 3.09 -8.04 2.10
CA ALA A 45 3.83 -6.83 1.78
C ALA A 45 3.44 -6.36 0.37
N ALA A 46 3.80 -5.12 0.04
CA ALA A 46 3.64 -4.60 -1.31
C ALA A 46 4.93 -3.94 -1.80
N GLN A 47 5.16 -4.00 -3.11
CA GLN A 47 6.26 -3.29 -3.76
C GLN A 47 5.75 -2.58 -5.01
N CYS A 48 6.00 -1.28 -5.12
CA CYS A 48 5.57 -0.44 -6.23
C CYS A 48 6.78 0.27 -6.84
N GLY A 49 7.43 -0.37 -7.82
CA GLY A 49 8.74 0.05 -8.32
C GLY A 49 9.79 -0.05 -7.21
N GLU A 50 10.45 1.07 -6.89
CA GLU A 50 11.47 1.15 -5.82
C GLU A 50 10.87 1.33 -4.41
N THR A 51 9.57 1.58 -4.29
CA THR A 51 8.90 1.80 -3.01
C THR A 51 8.41 0.47 -2.44
N SER A 52 8.90 0.11 -1.25
CA SER A 52 8.47 -1.09 -0.53
C SER A 52 7.61 -0.74 0.68
N TYR A 53 6.55 -1.51 0.89
CA TYR A 53 5.64 -1.41 2.02
C TYR A 53 5.87 -2.59 2.97
N ALA A 54 5.85 -2.31 4.27
CA ALA A 54 6.17 -3.29 5.29
C ALA A 54 5.17 -4.47 5.29
N ALA A 55 5.68 -5.66 5.59
CA ALA A 55 4.84 -6.85 5.73
C ALA A 55 3.88 -6.69 6.92
N GLN A 56 2.59 -6.89 6.69
CA GLN A 56 1.55 -6.89 7.72
C GLN A 56 0.95 -8.30 7.86
N PRO A 57 0.72 -8.78 9.09
CA PRO A 57 0.11 -10.09 9.30
C PRO A 57 -1.36 -10.08 8.88
N THR A 58 -1.84 -11.22 8.40
CA THR A 58 -3.28 -11.47 8.27
C THR A 58 -3.93 -11.57 9.66
N ASP A 59 -5.23 -11.30 9.74
CA ASP A 59 -6.02 -11.49 10.95
C ASP A 59 -6.43 -12.95 11.15
N LYS A 60 -7.15 -13.25 12.25
CA LYS A 60 -7.63 -14.61 12.55
C LYS A 60 -8.53 -15.23 11.47
N SER A 61 -9.15 -14.41 10.64
CA SER A 61 -10.00 -14.83 9.52
C SER A 61 -9.24 -14.94 8.19
N GLY A 62 -7.95 -14.60 8.17
CA GLY A 62 -7.09 -14.57 6.99
C GLY A 62 -7.22 -13.29 6.18
N ARG A 63 -7.83 -12.23 6.74
CA ARG A 63 -7.96 -10.94 6.03
C ARG A 63 -6.74 -10.08 6.27
N TYR A 64 -6.47 -9.19 5.32
CA TYR A 64 -5.40 -8.21 5.41
C TYR A 64 -5.89 -6.84 4.94
N HIS A 65 -5.15 -5.81 5.35
CA HIS A 65 -5.29 -4.44 4.87
C HIS A 65 -3.89 -3.81 4.85
N LEU A 66 -3.51 -3.25 3.69
CA LEU A 66 -2.30 -2.51 3.45
C LEU A 66 -2.62 -1.11 2.92
N ILE A 67 -1.92 -0.11 3.44
CA ILE A 67 -1.92 1.25 2.90
C ILE A 67 -0.76 1.38 1.92
N VAL A 68 -1.08 1.54 0.64
CA VAL A 68 -0.15 1.63 -0.48
C VAL A 68 -0.19 3.05 -1.03
N GLY A 69 0.67 3.91 -0.49
CA GLY A 69 0.75 5.34 -0.83
C GLY A 69 1.08 5.70 -2.30
N LYS A 70 1.27 4.72 -3.18
CA LYS A 70 1.67 4.90 -4.58
C LYS A 70 0.68 4.19 -5.49
N SER A 71 0.07 4.95 -6.38
CA SER A 71 -0.79 4.42 -7.43
C SER A 71 0.04 3.87 -8.61
N GLY A 72 -0.56 2.94 -9.35
CA GLY A 72 0.03 2.29 -10.51
C GLY A 72 0.35 0.82 -10.27
N LYS A 73 1.24 0.27 -11.11
CA LYS A 73 1.63 -1.14 -11.07
C LYS A 73 2.46 -1.42 -9.81
N CYS A 74 2.00 -2.41 -9.06
CA CYS A 74 2.61 -2.89 -7.84
C CYS A 74 2.63 -4.43 -7.84
N SER A 75 3.32 -4.99 -6.88
CA SER A 75 3.36 -6.41 -6.62
C SER A 75 2.98 -6.67 -5.16
N LEU A 76 2.02 -7.56 -4.92
CA LEU A 76 1.71 -8.08 -3.60
C LEU A 76 2.58 -9.31 -3.34
N ILE A 77 3.25 -9.31 -2.19
CA ILE A 77 4.13 -10.38 -1.75
C ILE A 77 3.47 -11.04 -0.56
N VAL A 78 3.11 -12.31 -0.70
CA VAL A 78 2.50 -13.12 0.36
C VAL A 78 3.52 -14.10 0.88
N THR A 79 3.77 -14.07 2.18
CA THR A 79 4.62 -15.05 2.85
C THR A 79 3.78 -15.91 3.77
N TYR A 80 3.90 -17.23 3.65
CA TYR A 80 3.17 -18.20 4.43
C TYR A 80 4.08 -19.38 4.77
N LYS A 81 4.23 -19.68 6.07
CA LYS A 81 5.08 -20.78 6.59
C LYS A 81 6.52 -20.80 6.03
N GLY A 82 7.12 -19.62 5.83
CA GLY A 82 8.50 -19.48 5.36
C GLY A 82 8.67 -19.55 3.83
N ALA A 83 7.60 -19.79 3.07
CA ALA A 83 7.60 -19.65 1.62
C ALA A 83 6.93 -18.35 1.20
N SER A 84 7.40 -17.74 0.11
CA SER A 84 6.83 -16.50 -0.42
C SER A 84 6.40 -16.66 -1.87
N ALA A 85 5.32 -15.99 -2.23
CA ALA A 85 4.80 -15.88 -3.58
C ALA A 85 4.44 -14.43 -3.87
N SER A 86 4.51 -14.05 -5.14
CA SER A 86 4.27 -12.68 -5.59
C SER A 86 3.21 -12.67 -6.67
N LEU A 87 2.36 -11.64 -6.68
CA LEU A 87 1.37 -11.43 -7.74
C LEU A 87 1.24 -9.95 -8.08
N ASP A 88 0.99 -9.68 -9.36
CA ASP A 88 0.83 -8.32 -9.85
C ASP A 88 -0.50 -7.71 -9.41
N MET A 89 -0.43 -6.45 -9.03
CA MET A 89 -1.52 -5.63 -8.52
C MET A 89 -1.48 -4.26 -9.17
N VAL A 90 -2.64 -3.61 -9.25
CA VAL A 90 -2.73 -2.17 -9.53
C VAL A 90 -3.26 -1.50 -8.28
N SER A 91 -2.45 -0.60 -7.70
CA SER A 91 -2.86 0.29 -6.63
C SER A 91 -3.46 1.55 -7.24
N ASN A 92 -4.56 2.04 -6.70
CA ASN A 92 -5.21 3.29 -7.12
C ASN A 92 -5.55 4.10 -5.86
N GLU A 93 -6.01 5.33 -6.04
CA GLU A 93 -6.43 6.18 -4.91
C GLU A 93 -7.64 5.60 -4.15
N ASP A 94 -8.48 4.83 -4.85
CA ASP A 94 -9.59 4.10 -4.25
C ASP A 94 -9.14 2.77 -3.64
N ALA A 95 -9.88 2.33 -2.62
CA ALA A 95 -9.64 1.05 -1.98
C ALA A 95 -9.92 -0.13 -2.95
N VAL A 96 -8.93 -0.99 -3.17
CA VAL A 96 -9.03 -2.13 -4.10
C VAL A 96 -8.98 -3.46 -3.35
N GLN A 97 -9.93 -4.34 -3.67
CA GLN A 97 -9.98 -5.70 -3.14
C GLN A 97 -9.15 -6.69 -3.97
N TYR A 98 -8.25 -7.39 -3.29
CA TYR A 98 -7.45 -8.49 -3.83
C TYR A 98 -7.59 -9.72 -2.93
N ASP A 99 -8.54 -10.59 -3.26
CA ASP A 99 -8.60 -11.91 -2.62
C ASP A 99 -7.55 -12.83 -3.27
N ILE A 100 -6.80 -13.53 -2.42
CA ILE A 100 -5.64 -14.33 -2.82
C ILE A 100 -5.88 -15.78 -2.42
N ASP A 101 -5.79 -16.69 -3.39
CA ASP A 101 -5.70 -18.12 -3.09
C ASP A 101 -4.25 -18.57 -3.28
N LEU A 102 -3.75 -19.26 -2.27
CA LEU A 102 -2.44 -19.87 -2.26
C LEU A 102 -2.58 -21.33 -2.67
N GLU A 103 -1.62 -21.80 -3.46
CA GLU A 103 -1.51 -23.18 -3.87
C GLU A 103 -0.06 -23.64 -3.64
N MET A 104 0.12 -24.86 -3.12
CA MET A 104 1.43 -25.50 -3.10
C MET A 104 1.58 -26.30 -4.39
N LYS A 105 2.55 -25.93 -5.23
CA LYS A 105 2.89 -26.64 -6.47
C LYS A 105 4.36 -27.01 -6.45
N ASP A 106 4.67 -28.31 -6.53
CA ASP A 106 6.05 -28.82 -6.55
C ASP A 106 6.92 -28.29 -5.40
N GLY A 107 6.34 -28.18 -4.20
CA GLY A 107 7.01 -27.65 -3.01
C GLY A 107 7.21 -26.13 -2.99
N LYS A 108 6.73 -25.41 -4.01
CA LYS A 108 6.76 -23.95 -4.09
C LYS A 108 5.38 -23.36 -3.79
N LEU A 109 5.37 -22.22 -3.12
CA LEU A 109 4.17 -21.45 -2.91
C LEU A 109 3.85 -20.68 -4.19
N ALA A 110 2.63 -20.83 -4.69
CA ALA A 110 2.06 -20.01 -5.75
C ALA A 110 0.92 -19.18 -5.18
N ALA A 111 0.77 -17.95 -5.66
CA ALA A 111 -0.33 -17.07 -5.31
C ALA A 111 -1.09 -16.69 -6.58
N ARG A 112 -2.41 -16.68 -6.49
CA ARG A 112 -3.30 -16.25 -7.57
C ARG A 112 -4.38 -15.35 -7.01
N ARG A 113 -4.80 -14.36 -7.79
CA ARG A 113 -6.01 -13.61 -7.49
C ARG A 113 -7.21 -14.53 -7.68
N LYS A 114 -8.14 -14.51 -6.74
CA LYS A 114 -9.42 -15.22 -6.81
C LYS A 114 -10.46 -14.42 -7.60
#